data_AF-A0AA40AG49-F1
#
_entry.id   AF-A0AA40AG49-F1
#
_cell.length_a   1.000
_cell.length_b   1.000
_cell.length_c   1.000
_cell.angle_alpha   90.00
_cell.angle_beta   90.00
_cell.angle_gamma   90.00
#
_symmetry.space_group_name_H-M   'P 1'
#
loop_
_entity.id
_entity.type
_entity.pdbx_description
1 polymer ?
#
loop_
_entity_poly.entity_id
_entity_poly.type
_entity_poly.pdbx_seq_one_letter_code
_entity_poly.pdbx_strand_id
1 'polypeptide(L)'
;MKFSNTSLLALLLPVANARFVEPGESNRATLYPDGIPETVKDTTKYHIELAPGNTRWVTEDEKWELRRKGQRFFDITDNPDLGALNAKAASKNVVFPKKPSLQNEVNPLLANLSKTEMEDHLAVFTSFHTRYYKSDYGRQSSEWLLKQVRDTIKAAGAEDSVFAEPFPHTWGQSSIIATIPGKTNSTVVIGAHQDSINLWLPSVLAAPGADDDGSGTVTILEAFRVLLQSEDIVKGNHENTIEFHWYSAEEGGLLGSQAIFTTYEKAQRDIKAMLQQDMTGYVTRTLQAGKVESVGVIVDFVDAHLTDFIKKYCDIPFVETKCGYACSDHASASKAGYPSAFVIESAFEYSDNHIHSTDDLIKYLSFDHMLQHARLTLAFGYELAFTDFAKLEKYEDREQDL
;
A
#
# COMPACT_ATOMS: atom_id res chain seq x y z
N MET A 1 -31.74 -41.49 42.72
CA MET A 1 -32.33 -40.12 42.64
C MET A 1 -31.75 -39.45 41.41
N LYS A 2 -32.62 -38.87 40.57
CA LYS A 2 -32.27 -38.25 39.28
C LYS A 2 -31.57 -36.90 39.51
N PHE A 3 -30.58 -36.62 38.68
CA PHE A 3 -29.92 -35.33 38.53
C PHE A 3 -30.82 -34.32 37.81
N SER A 4 -30.74 -33.04 38.20
CA SER A 4 -31.08 -31.92 37.32
C SER A 4 -30.01 -30.83 37.43
N ASN A 5 -29.47 -30.44 36.27
CA ASN A 5 -28.57 -29.31 36.08
C ASN A 5 -29.33 -27.98 36.21
N THR A 6 -28.67 -26.95 36.72
CA THR A 6 -28.84 -25.58 36.21
C THR A 6 -27.65 -24.71 36.59
N SER A 7 -27.10 -24.04 35.58
CA SER A 7 -25.97 -23.11 35.62
C SER A 7 -26.50 -21.70 35.88
N LEU A 8 -25.76 -20.88 36.65
CA LEU A 8 -25.97 -19.44 36.75
C LEU A 8 -24.63 -18.72 36.59
N LEU A 9 -24.50 -18.00 35.48
CA LEU A 9 -23.38 -17.15 35.11
C LEU A 9 -23.49 -15.82 35.90
N ALA A 10 -22.41 -15.39 36.53
CA ALA A 10 -22.32 -14.11 37.23
C ALA A 10 -21.95 -12.97 36.27
N LEU A 11 -22.75 -11.89 36.29
CA LEU A 11 -22.51 -10.62 35.60
C LEU A 11 -21.55 -9.73 36.42
N LEU A 12 -20.50 -9.22 35.78
CA LEU A 12 -19.68 -8.11 36.27
C LEU A 12 -20.18 -6.79 35.64
N LEU A 13 -20.48 -5.81 36.49
CA LEU A 13 -20.98 -4.47 36.16
C LEU A 13 -19.82 -3.49 35.89
N PRO A 14 -19.95 -2.53 34.95
CA PRO A 14 -19.06 -1.38 34.85
C PRO A 14 -19.50 -0.24 35.79
N VAL A 15 -18.53 0.44 36.38
CA VAL A 15 -18.71 1.60 37.28
C VAL A 15 -19.04 2.84 36.45
N ALA A 16 -20.20 3.45 36.69
CA ALA A 16 -20.61 4.72 36.09
C ALA A 16 -20.26 5.90 37.00
N ASN A 17 -19.58 6.91 36.45
CA ASN A 17 -19.42 8.23 37.08
C ASN A 17 -20.78 8.95 37.12
N ALA A 18 -21.21 9.37 38.32
CA ALA A 18 -22.48 10.03 38.53
C ALA A 18 -22.46 11.50 38.04
N ARG A 19 -23.39 11.85 37.13
CA ARG A 19 -23.86 13.24 36.94
C ARG A 19 -25.14 13.42 37.76
N PHE A 20 -25.29 14.59 38.38
CA PHE A 20 -26.50 15.03 39.07
C PHE A 20 -27.60 15.33 38.03
N VAL A 21 -28.80 14.77 38.21
CA VAL A 21 -29.99 15.02 37.39
C VAL A 21 -31.06 15.66 38.29
N GLU A 22 -31.62 16.81 37.87
CA GLU A 22 -32.67 17.52 38.61
C GLU A 22 -34.05 16.84 38.49
N PRO A 23 -34.96 17.01 39.47
CA PRO A 23 -36.26 16.35 39.48
C PRO A 23 -37.23 17.06 38.52
N GLY A 24 -37.17 16.68 37.25
CA GLY A 24 -38.07 17.18 36.20
C GLY A 24 -37.94 16.49 34.84
N GLU A 25 -36.91 15.68 34.60
CA GLU A 25 -36.74 14.99 33.31
C GLU A 25 -37.64 13.74 33.20
N SER A 26 -38.80 13.92 32.57
CA SER A 26 -39.57 12.79 32.04
C SER A 26 -38.78 12.15 30.90
N ASN A 27 -38.18 11.01 31.18
CA ASN A 27 -37.38 10.25 30.23
C ASN A 27 -38.29 9.53 29.21
N ARG A 28 -38.58 10.20 28.09
CA ARG A 28 -39.10 9.60 26.86
C ARG A 28 -38.47 10.28 25.65
N ALA A 29 -37.19 9.99 25.41
CA ALA A 29 -36.63 10.15 24.08
C ALA A 29 -37.21 9.03 23.19
N THR A 30 -38.33 9.30 22.54
CA THR A 30 -38.75 8.50 21.38
C THR A 30 -37.72 8.77 20.30
N LEU A 31 -36.81 7.82 20.06
CA LEU A 31 -35.70 8.03 19.13
C LEU A 31 -36.15 8.25 17.67
N TYR A 32 -37.40 7.95 17.32
CA TYR A 32 -38.01 8.29 16.02
C TYR A 32 -39.55 8.39 16.15
N PRO A 33 -40.14 9.57 16.42
CA PRO A 33 -41.59 9.72 16.58
C PRO A 33 -42.38 9.44 15.30
N ASP A 34 -41.75 9.67 14.14
CA ASP A 34 -42.38 9.59 12.82
C ASP A 34 -41.87 8.38 11.99
N GLY A 35 -41.25 7.39 12.64
CA GLY A 35 -40.53 6.30 11.98
C GLY A 35 -39.09 6.70 11.60
N ILE A 36 -38.25 5.69 11.33
CA ILE A 36 -36.93 5.92 10.72
C ILE A 36 -37.23 6.65 9.40
N PRO A 37 -36.74 7.88 9.17
CA PRO A 37 -36.85 8.50 7.85
C PRO A 37 -36.34 7.46 6.87
N GLU A 38 -37.11 7.11 5.83
CA GLU A 38 -36.58 6.31 4.73
C GLU A 38 -35.23 6.92 4.41
N THR A 39 -34.16 6.17 4.71
CA THR A 39 -32.83 6.57 4.32
C THR A 39 -32.99 6.94 2.85
N VAL A 40 -32.56 8.13 2.46
CA VAL A 40 -32.41 8.44 1.04
C VAL A 40 -31.61 7.26 0.53
N LYS A 41 -32.28 6.32 -0.16
CA LYS A 41 -31.63 5.11 -0.66
C LYS A 41 -30.54 5.67 -1.52
N ASP A 42 -29.29 5.51 -1.08
CA ASP A 42 -28.19 6.00 -1.86
C ASP A 42 -28.23 5.23 -3.17
N THR A 43 -28.72 5.90 -4.22
CA THR A 43 -28.86 5.32 -5.55
C THR A 43 -27.54 5.32 -6.29
N THR A 44 -26.47 5.83 -5.65
CA THR A 44 -25.13 5.83 -6.22
C THR A 44 -24.72 4.39 -6.48
N LYS A 45 -24.34 4.15 -7.74
CA LYS A 45 -23.78 2.88 -8.17
C LYS A 45 -22.33 3.09 -8.57
N TYR A 46 -21.55 2.06 -8.32
CA TYR A 46 -20.14 1.99 -8.62
C TYR A 46 -19.92 0.94 -9.69
N HIS A 47 -19.10 1.28 -10.70
CA HIS A 47 -18.70 0.37 -11.74
C HIS A 47 -17.46 -0.38 -11.27
N ILE A 48 -17.59 -1.68 -11.01
CA ILE A 48 -16.47 -2.50 -10.53
C ILE A 48 -16.04 -3.52 -11.59
N GLU A 49 -14.77 -3.91 -11.54
CA GLU A 49 -14.20 -4.99 -12.34
C GLU A 49 -13.68 -6.10 -11.42
N LEU A 50 -14.19 -7.32 -11.60
CA LEU A 50 -13.92 -8.49 -10.74
C LEU A 50 -12.84 -9.42 -11.30
N ALA A 51 -12.61 -9.33 -12.61
CA ALA A 51 -11.60 -10.04 -13.38
C ALA A 51 -11.44 -9.28 -14.71
N PRO A 52 -10.36 -9.48 -15.49
CA PRO A 52 -10.16 -8.76 -16.75
C PRO A 52 -11.39 -8.78 -17.66
N GLY A 53 -11.96 -7.59 -17.90
CA GLY A 53 -13.16 -7.40 -18.73
C GLY A 53 -14.51 -7.80 -18.09
N ASN A 54 -14.51 -8.41 -16.90
CA ASN A 54 -15.72 -8.76 -16.18
C ASN A 54 -16.14 -7.63 -15.24
N THR A 55 -17.04 -6.77 -15.74
CA THR A 55 -17.49 -5.59 -15.01
C THR A 55 -18.98 -5.62 -14.67
N ARG A 56 -19.37 -4.93 -13.60
CA ARG A 56 -20.79 -4.71 -13.23
C ARG A 56 -20.97 -3.45 -12.41
N TRP A 57 -22.19 -2.92 -12.44
CA TRP A 57 -22.61 -1.85 -11.54
C TRP A 57 -23.15 -2.43 -10.24
N VAL A 58 -22.67 -1.93 -9.11
CA VAL A 58 -23.04 -2.36 -7.76
C VAL A 58 -23.34 -1.17 -6.86
N THR A 59 -24.12 -1.37 -5.82
CA THR A 59 -24.29 -0.43 -4.71
C THR A 59 -23.07 -0.45 -3.79
N GLU A 60 -22.93 0.54 -2.90
CA GLU A 60 -21.87 0.55 -1.88
C GLU A 60 -21.94 -0.68 -0.96
N ASP A 61 -23.14 -1.06 -0.53
CA ASP A 61 -23.35 -2.25 0.30
C ASP A 61 -22.90 -3.54 -0.41
N GLU A 62 -23.14 -3.65 -1.71
CA GLU A 62 -22.67 -4.78 -2.51
C GLU A 62 -21.14 -4.79 -2.65
N LYS A 63 -20.47 -3.62 -2.73
CA LYS A 63 -19.00 -3.55 -2.69
C LYS A 63 -18.45 -4.14 -1.39
N TRP A 64 -18.99 -3.71 -0.25
CA TRP A 64 -18.51 -4.17 1.05
C TRP A 64 -18.85 -5.64 1.29
N GLU A 65 -19.99 -6.11 0.79
CA GLU A 65 -20.33 -7.53 0.82
C GLU A 65 -19.36 -8.39 0.01
N LEU A 66 -18.81 -7.88 -1.10
CA LEU A 66 -17.76 -8.55 -1.86
C LEU A 66 -16.45 -8.59 -1.09
N ARG A 67 -15.98 -7.45 -0.55
CA ARG A 67 -14.76 -7.40 0.27
C ARG A 67 -14.86 -8.36 1.47
N ARG A 68 -16.00 -8.40 2.18
CA ARG A 68 -16.24 -9.34 3.31
C ARG A 68 -16.20 -10.82 2.91
N LYS A 69 -16.45 -11.14 1.63
CA LYS A 69 -16.32 -12.49 1.07
C LYS A 69 -14.92 -12.79 0.53
N GLY A 70 -13.96 -11.88 0.73
CA GLY A 70 -12.60 -11.98 0.18
C GLY A 70 -12.53 -11.70 -1.33
N GLN A 71 -13.61 -11.19 -1.93
CA GLN A 71 -13.62 -10.83 -3.34
C GLN A 71 -13.08 -9.40 -3.49
N ARG A 72 -11.90 -9.31 -4.11
CA ARG A 72 -11.28 -8.05 -4.53
C ARG A 72 -11.78 -7.60 -5.90
N PHE A 73 -11.63 -6.32 -6.18
CA PHE A 73 -12.08 -5.68 -7.42
C PHE A 73 -11.35 -4.35 -7.62
N PHE A 74 -11.27 -3.91 -8.86
CA PHE A 74 -11.11 -2.48 -9.15
C PHE A 74 -12.46 -1.80 -9.03
N ASP A 75 -12.51 -0.63 -8.41
CA ASP A 75 -13.59 0.32 -8.65
C ASP A 75 -13.14 1.24 -9.80
N ILE A 76 -13.69 0.99 -10.98
CA ILE A 76 -13.35 1.67 -12.23
C ILE A 76 -14.31 2.83 -12.53
N THR A 77 -15.14 3.25 -11.57
CA THR A 77 -16.17 4.29 -11.76
C THR A 77 -15.59 5.57 -12.37
N ASP A 78 -14.45 6.03 -11.86
CA ASP A 78 -13.81 7.27 -12.29
C ASP A 78 -12.68 7.07 -13.33
N ASN A 79 -12.19 5.83 -13.48
CA ASN A 79 -11.08 5.49 -14.38
C ASN A 79 -11.40 4.28 -15.30
N PRO A 80 -12.53 4.27 -16.02
CA PRO A 80 -12.95 3.11 -16.82
C PRO A 80 -12.04 2.82 -18.01
N ASP A 81 -11.29 3.83 -18.47
CA ASP A 81 -10.42 3.75 -19.65
C ASP A 81 -8.95 3.48 -19.29
N LEU A 82 -8.61 3.22 -18.02
CA LEU A 82 -7.24 2.94 -17.60
C LEU A 82 -6.65 1.76 -18.39
N GLY A 83 -5.51 1.99 -19.04
CA GLY A 83 -4.79 1.03 -19.88
C GLY A 83 -5.16 1.10 -21.37
N ALA A 84 -6.21 1.83 -21.74
CA ALA A 84 -6.71 1.85 -23.11
C ALA A 84 -5.78 2.59 -24.09
N LEU A 85 -4.93 3.51 -23.62
CA LEU A 85 -3.98 4.23 -24.46
C LEU A 85 -2.70 3.40 -24.64
N ASN A 86 -2.15 2.87 -23.55
CA ASN A 86 -0.94 2.08 -23.60
C ASN A 86 -1.14 0.71 -24.27
N ALA A 87 -2.34 0.11 -24.18
CA ALA A 87 -2.65 -1.10 -24.94
C ALA A 87 -2.65 -0.88 -26.47
N LYS A 88 -2.86 0.35 -26.94
CA LYS A 88 -2.79 0.71 -28.37
C LYS A 88 -1.37 1.05 -28.80
N ALA A 89 -0.51 1.45 -27.87
CA ALA A 89 0.91 1.60 -28.12
C ALA A 89 1.55 0.21 -28.14
N ALA A 90 2.47 -0.04 -29.07
CA ALA A 90 3.32 -1.22 -28.95
C ALA A 90 4.23 -1.01 -27.73
N SER A 91 3.87 -1.61 -26.58
CA SER A 91 4.69 -1.57 -25.38
C SER A 91 6.03 -2.24 -25.69
N LYS A 92 7.13 -1.50 -25.51
CA LYS A 92 8.47 -2.08 -25.52
C LYS A 92 8.69 -2.73 -24.15
N ASN A 93 9.06 -4.00 -24.15
CA ASN A 93 9.45 -4.68 -22.93
C ASN A 93 10.66 -3.97 -22.31
N VAL A 94 10.57 -3.63 -21.02
CA VAL A 94 11.69 -3.04 -20.29
C VAL A 94 12.71 -4.13 -19.99
N VAL A 95 13.98 -3.85 -20.26
CA VAL A 95 15.09 -4.76 -19.98
C VAL A 95 15.71 -4.42 -18.64
N PHE A 96 15.74 -5.38 -17.72
CA PHE A 96 16.31 -5.22 -16.38
C PHE A 96 17.74 -5.79 -16.29
N PRO A 97 18.59 -5.27 -15.39
CA PRO A 97 19.93 -5.81 -15.17
C PRO A 97 19.89 -7.31 -14.81
N LYS A 98 20.77 -8.11 -15.46
CA LYS A 98 20.82 -9.56 -15.24
C LYS A 98 21.28 -9.93 -13.82
N LYS A 99 22.02 -9.06 -13.13
CA LYS A 99 22.46 -9.23 -11.74
C LYS A 99 22.65 -7.87 -11.06
N PRO A 100 22.57 -7.80 -9.72
CA PRO A 100 22.99 -6.62 -8.99
C PRO A 100 24.45 -6.27 -9.29
N SER A 101 24.76 -4.99 -9.38
CA SER A 101 26.07 -4.48 -9.78
C SER A 101 26.62 -3.37 -8.89
N LEU A 102 25.77 -2.74 -8.08
CA LEU A 102 26.08 -1.58 -7.23
C LEU A 102 26.09 -1.93 -5.74
N GLN A 103 26.41 -3.18 -5.42
CA GLN A 103 26.42 -3.67 -4.03
C GLN A 103 27.48 -2.98 -3.16
N ASN A 104 28.58 -2.49 -3.74
CA ASN A 104 29.60 -1.76 -2.98
C ASN A 104 29.09 -0.40 -2.50
N GLU A 105 28.21 0.22 -3.28
CA GLU A 105 27.56 1.50 -3.02
C GLU A 105 26.33 1.34 -2.12
N VAL A 106 25.55 0.28 -2.33
CA VAL A 106 24.31 0.00 -1.59
C VAL A 106 24.58 -0.52 -0.18
N ASN A 107 25.58 -1.40 0.01
CA ASN A 107 25.83 -2.02 1.32
C ASN A 107 26.08 -1.03 2.48
N PRO A 108 26.86 0.06 2.29
CA PRO A 108 26.99 1.10 3.32
C PRO A 108 25.67 1.78 3.67
N LEU A 109 24.79 2.01 2.69
CA LEU A 109 23.46 2.59 2.92
C LEU A 109 22.56 1.63 3.69
N LEU A 110 22.56 0.34 3.34
CA LEU A 110 21.77 -0.69 4.03
C LEU A 110 22.06 -0.77 5.54
N ALA A 111 23.27 -0.39 5.98
CA ALA A 111 23.64 -0.35 7.39
C ALA A 111 22.96 0.79 8.18
N ASN A 112 22.44 1.80 7.48
CA ASN A 112 21.77 2.95 8.09
C ASN A 112 20.25 2.78 8.21
N LEU A 113 19.69 1.65 7.74
CA LEU A 113 18.29 1.29 7.95
C LEU A 113 18.02 1.03 9.44
N SER A 114 16.91 1.56 9.94
CA SER A 114 16.57 1.61 11.35
C SER A 114 15.20 1.02 11.62
N LYS A 115 15.15 -0.02 12.44
CA LYS A 115 13.89 -0.57 12.97
C LYS A 115 13.17 0.46 13.82
N THR A 116 13.90 1.22 14.63
CA THR A 116 13.33 2.25 15.51
C THR A 116 12.63 3.36 14.73
N GLU A 117 13.16 3.79 13.58
CA GLU A 117 12.49 4.78 12.73
C GLU A 117 11.15 4.23 12.20
N MET A 118 11.10 2.96 11.79
CA MET A 118 9.85 2.32 11.38
C MET A 118 8.87 2.14 12.55
N GLU A 119 9.36 1.68 13.71
CA GLU A 119 8.57 1.51 14.94
C GLU A 119 7.91 2.82 15.40
N ASP A 120 8.69 3.90 15.45
CA ASP A 120 8.22 5.21 15.93
C ASP A 120 7.19 5.83 14.98
N HIS A 121 7.43 5.78 13.66
CA HIS A 121 6.46 6.23 12.69
C HIS A 121 5.18 5.38 12.71
N LEU A 122 5.31 4.05 12.80
CA LEU A 122 4.16 3.15 12.81
C LEU A 122 3.30 3.33 14.07
N ALA A 123 3.93 3.57 15.22
CA ALA A 123 3.22 3.85 16.48
C ALA A 123 2.32 5.09 16.36
N VAL A 124 2.77 6.14 15.68
CA VAL A 124 1.94 7.33 15.43
C VAL A 124 0.90 7.03 14.35
N PHE A 125 1.29 6.36 13.27
CA PHE A 125 0.42 6.10 12.12
C PHE A 125 -0.77 5.18 12.46
N THR A 126 -0.59 4.25 13.40
CA THR A 126 -1.64 3.37 13.93
C THR A 126 -2.45 3.99 15.07
N SER A 127 -2.05 5.18 15.57
CA SER A 127 -2.77 5.90 16.62
C SER A 127 -4.00 6.67 16.12
N PHE A 128 -4.09 6.94 14.81
CA PHE A 128 -5.31 7.45 14.20
C PHE A 128 -6.42 6.39 14.37
N HIS A 129 -7.63 6.82 14.76
CA HIS A 129 -8.75 5.89 14.99
C HIS A 129 -8.98 4.95 13.80
N THR A 130 -8.89 5.51 12.60
CA THR A 130 -8.89 4.80 11.32
C THR A 130 -8.14 5.67 10.30
N ARG A 131 -7.63 5.09 9.22
CA ARG A 131 -7.13 5.85 8.06
C ARG A 131 -8.03 5.70 6.85
N TYR A 132 -9.30 5.33 7.07
CA TYR A 132 -10.30 5.17 6.03
C TYR A 132 -10.41 6.42 5.17
N TYR A 133 -10.31 6.24 3.85
CA TYR A 133 -10.11 7.32 2.89
C TYR A 133 -11.21 8.39 2.84
N LYS A 134 -12.45 8.06 3.23
CA LYS A 134 -13.58 9.02 3.34
C LYS A 134 -13.69 9.69 4.71
N SER A 135 -12.85 9.32 5.67
CA SER A 135 -12.89 9.84 7.03
C SER A 135 -11.99 11.06 7.20
N ASP A 136 -12.33 11.93 8.17
CA ASP A 136 -11.45 13.05 8.51
C ASP A 136 -10.10 12.57 9.08
N TYR A 137 -10.08 11.42 9.77
CA TYR A 137 -8.84 10.80 10.22
C TYR A 137 -7.95 10.35 9.06
N GLY A 138 -8.53 9.82 7.97
CA GLY A 138 -7.79 9.50 6.74
C GLY A 138 -7.14 10.73 6.11
N ARG A 139 -7.86 11.87 6.08
CA ARG A 139 -7.28 13.16 5.67
C ARG A 139 -6.10 13.56 6.59
N GLN A 140 -6.32 13.56 7.90
CA GLN A 140 -5.30 13.91 8.89
C GLN A 140 -4.06 13.00 8.81
N SER A 141 -4.24 11.69 8.61
CA SER A 141 -3.13 10.75 8.47
C SER A 141 -2.30 11.02 7.22
N SER A 142 -2.94 11.37 6.09
CA SER A 142 -2.22 11.76 4.87
C SER A 142 -1.46 13.07 5.01
N GLU A 143 -2.03 14.07 5.71
CA GLU A 143 -1.34 15.33 6.01
C GLU A 143 -0.12 15.10 6.93
N TRP A 144 -0.27 14.21 7.93
CA TRP A 144 0.81 13.81 8.81
C TRP A 144 1.93 13.08 8.06
N LEU A 145 1.59 12.13 7.18
CA LEU A 145 2.55 11.36 6.41
C LEU A 145 3.31 12.26 5.43
N LEU A 146 2.62 13.16 4.72
CA LEU A 146 3.26 14.15 3.85
C LEU A 146 4.24 15.03 4.61
N LYS A 147 3.92 15.39 5.87
CA LYS A 147 4.84 16.10 6.73
C LYS A 147 6.09 15.28 7.04
N GLN A 148 5.97 13.98 7.36
CA GLN A 148 7.14 13.13 7.61
C GLN A 148 8.04 13.01 6.38
N VAL A 149 7.45 12.84 5.19
CA VAL A 149 8.20 12.80 3.92
C VAL A 149 8.98 14.11 3.70
N ARG A 150 8.35 15.26 3.92
CA ARG A 150 9.01 16.58 3.80
C ARG A 150 10.08 16.81 4.85
N ASP A 151 9.84 16.40 6.10
CA ASP A 151 10.83 16.49 7.16
C ASP A 151 12.05 15.61 6.86
N THR A 152 11.85 14.44 6.26
CA THR A 152 12.92 13.57 5.77
C THR A 152 13.76 14.23 4.67
N ILE A 153 13.12 14.88 3.68
CA ILE A 153 13.82 15.67 2.66
C ILE A 153 14.66 16.78 3.28
N LYS A 154 14.06 17.50 4.24
CA LYS A 154 14.73 18.59 4.96
C LYS A 154 15.90 18.11 5.80
N ALA A 155 15.75 16.99 6.50
CA ALA A 155 16.81 16.39 7.31
C ALA A 155 18.01 15.96 6.44
N ALA A 156 17.76 15.53 5.20
CA ALA A 156 18.80 15.23 4.22
C ALA A 156 19.44 16.49 3.57
N GLY A 157 18.90 17.69 3.82
CA GLY A 157 19.34 18.92 3.15
C GLY A 157 19.04 18.92 1.64
N ALA A 158 18.00 18.18 1.22
CA ALA A 158 17.66 17.93 -0.18
C ALA A 158 16.49 18.79 -0.70
N GLU A 159 16.11 19.85 0.02
CA GLU A 159 14.93 20.69 -0.29
C GLU A 159 15.02 21.37 -1.68
N ASP A 160 16.23 21.54 -2.22
CA ASP A 160 16.45 22.14 -3.54
C ASP A 160 16.37 21.14 -4.71
N SER A 161 16.38 19.83 -4.44
CA SER A 161 16.45 18.79 -5.46
C SER A 161 15.39 17.70 -5.36
N VAL A 162 14.77 17.50 -4.19
CA VAL A 162 13.76 16.46 -3.95
C VAL A 162 12.43 17.10 -3.56
N PHE A 163 11.35 16.63 -4.16
CA PHE A 163 10.03 17.24 -4.03
C PHE A 163 9.04 16.25 -3.42
N ALA A 164 8.09 16.73 -2.62
CA ALA A 164 6.99 15.92 -2.10
C ALA A 164 5.66 16.69 -2.16
N GLU A 165 4.74 16.16 -2.97
CA GLU A 165 3.47 16.80 -3.29
C GLU A 165 2.28 15.88 -2.98
N PRO A 166 1.18 16.43 -2.46
CA PRO A 166 -0.08 15.70 -2.40
C PRO A 166 -0.67 15.58 -3.81
N PHE A 167 -1.20 14.41 -4.13
CA PHE A 167 -2.10 14.19 -5.25
C PHE A 167 -3.55 14.20 -4.70
N PRO A 168 -4.30 15.29 -4.89
CA PRO A 168 -5.60 15.46 -4.27
C PRO A 168 -6.68 14.60 -4.93
N HIS A 169 -7.60 14.10 -4.11
CA HIS A 169 -8.77 13.34 -4.55
C HIS A 169 -10.07 13.91 -3.98
N THR A 170 -11.20 13.52 -4.56
CA THR A 170 -12.54 14.03 -4.18
C THR A 170 -13.02 13.54 -2.81
N TRP A 171 -12.39 12.53 -2.22
CA TRP A 171 -12.73 11.94 -0.93
C TRP A 171 -11.97 12.53 0.27
N GLY A 172 -11.07 13.49 0.04
CA GLY A 172 -10.38 14.23 1.10
C GLY A 172 -8.99 13.70 1.48
N GLN A 173 -8.81 12.39 1.59
CA GLN A 173 -7.47 11.81 1.74
C GLN A 173 -6.70 11.91 0.42
N SER A 174 -5.54 12.57 0.43
CA SER A 174 -4.68 12.71 -0.77
C SER A 174 -3.67 11.57 -0.85
N SER A 175 -3.36 11.07 -2.05
CA SER A 175 -2.12 10.29 -2.22
C SER A 175 -0.91 11.21 -2.07
N ILE A 176 0.28 10.66 -1.84
CA ILE A 176 1.52 11.44 -1.77
C ILE A 176 2.50 10.92 -2.81
N ILE A 177 3.17 11.83 -3.51
CA ILE A 177 4.25 11.51 -4.46
C ILE A 177 5.49 12.28 -4.02
N ALA A 178 6.53 11.57 -3.63
CA ALA A 178 7.87 12.12 -3.46
C ALA A 178 8.71 11.80 -4.69
N THR A 179 9.31 12.82 -5.31
CA THR A 179 10.06 12.71 -6.56
C THR A 179 11.51 13.11 -6.34
N ILE A 180 12.43 12.21 -6.69
CA ILE A 180 13.87 12.45 -6.80
C ILE A 180 14.21 12.48 -8.30
N PRO A 181 14.37 13.66 -8.91
CA PRO A 181 14.61 13.80 -10.35
C PRO A 181 15.95 13.18 -10.78
N GLY A 182 15.91 12.34 -11.81
CA GLY A 182 17.11 11.84 -12.48
C GLY A 182 17.46 12.65 -13.74
N LYS A 183 18.49 12.22 -14.46
CA LYS A 183 18.92 12.86 -15.73
C LYS A 183 17.94 12.64 -16.89
N THR A 184 17.10 11.61 -16.81
CA THR A 184 16.16 11.22 -17.87
C THR A 184 14.72 11.21 -17.38
N ASN A 185 13.77 11.11 -18.33
CA ASN A 185 12.34 11.00 -18.04
C ASN A 185 11.91 9.59 -17.59
N SER A 186 12.79 8.60 -17.70
CA SER A 186 12.55 7.24 -17.19
C SER A 186 12.31 7.30 -15.68
N THR A 187 11.23 6.69 -15.22
CA THR A 187 10.82 6.73 -13.81
C THR A 187 10.75 5.33 -13.22
N VAL A 188 11.28 5.18 -12.01
CA VAL A 188 11.14 4.01 -11.15
C VAL A 188 10.21 4.39 -9.99
N VAL A 189 9.15 3.63 -9.79
CA VAL A 189 8.14 3.87 -8.74
C VAL A 189 8.27 2.83 -7.65
N ILE A 190 8.23 3.27 -6.40
CA ILE A 190 8.11 2.45 -5.19
C ILE A 190 6.82 2.88 -4.49
N GLY A 191 5.94 1.95 -4.18
CA GLY A 191 4.59 2.24 -3.69
C GLY A 191 4.20 1.41 -2.47
N ALA A 192 3.33 1.99 -1.67
CA ALA A 192 2.58 1.38 -0.57
C ALA A 192 1.24 2.15 -0.44
N HIS A 193 0.22 1.59 0.22
CA HIS A 193 -0.98 2.37 0.50
C HIS A 193 -1.02 2.84 1.95
N GLN A 194 -1.68 3.97 2.18
CA GLN A 194 -1.69 4.65 3.48
C GLN A 194 -3.04 4.60 4.19
N ASP A 195 -4.10 4.19 3.50
CA ASP A 195 -5.40 4.00 4.13
C ASP A 195 -5.46 2.72 4.96
N SER A 196 -6.56 2.57 5.69
CA SER A 196 -6.91 1.33 6.40
C SER A 196 -8.42 1.23 6.48
N ILE A 197 -8.94 0.03 6.64
CA ILE A 197 -10.38 -0.19 6.76
C ILE A 197 -10.75 -1.13 7.90
N ASN A 198 -11.97 -0.98 8.40
CA ASN A 198 -12.65 -2.03 9.14
C ASN A 198 -13.83 -2.53 8.30
N LEU A 199 -13.81 -3.79 7.84
CA LEU A 199 -14.82 -4.31 6.89
C LEU A 199 -16.24 -4.39 7.45
N TRP A 200 -16.43 -4.29 8.78
CA TRP A 200 -17.76 -4.34 9.37
C TRP A 200 -18.45 -2.98 9.35
N LEU A 201 -17.74 -1.92 9.76
CA LEU A 201 -18.23 -0.55 9.73
C LEU A 201 -17.05 0.41 9.42
N PRO A 202 -16.69 0.59 8.13
CA PRO A 202 -15.52 1.35 7.71
C PRO A 202 -15.42 2.77 8.29
N SER A 203 -16.56 3.44 8.45
CA SER A 203 -16.64 4.82 8.92
C SER A 203 -16.77 4.97 10.45
N VAL A 204 -16.90 3.86 11.20
CA VAL A 204 -17.24 3.90 12.64
C VAL A 204 -16.22 3.17 13.48
N LEU A 205 -15.87 1.94 13.11
CA LEU A 205 -14.97 1.12 13.89
C LEU A 205 -13.52 1.54 13.68
N ALA A 206 -12.70 1.30 14.70
CA ALA A 206 -11.27 1.54 14.58
C ALA A 206 -10.65 0.59 13.55
N ALA A 207 -9.63 1.08 12.86
CA ALA A 207 -8.81 0.33 11.92
C ALA A 207 -7.37 0.79 12.09
N PRO A 208 -6.63 0.26 13.09
CA PRO A 208 -5.25 0.66 13.31
C PRO A 208 -4.39 0.33 12.10
N GLY A 209 -4.68 -0.73 11.34
CA GLY A 209 -4.03 -1.03 10.06
C GLY A 209 -2.51 -1.11 10.20
N ALA A 210 -2.01 -1.86 11.18
CA ALA A 210 -0.59 -1.87 11.50
C ALA A 210 0.20 -2.62 10.44
N ASP A 211 -0.26 -3.80 10.05
CA ASP A 211 0.32 -4.56 8.95
C ASP A 211 -0.18 -4.03 7.60
N ASP A 212 -1.51 -3.81 7.48
CA ASP A 212 -2.23 -3.47 6.25
C ASP A 212 -2.74 -2.01 6.27
N ASP A 213 -2.06 -1.07 5.60
CA ASP A 213 -0.66 -1.15 5.13
C ASP A 213 0.23 -0.13 5.83
N GLY A 214 0.06 -0.05 7.15
CA GLY A 214 0.96 0.73 7.99
C GLY A 214 2.41 0.27 7.82
N SER A 215 2.63 -1.04 7.73
CA SER A 215 3.95 -1.65 7.65
C SER A 215 4.67 -1.33 6.33
N GLY A 216 4.01 -1.46 5.18
CA GLY A 216 4.56 -1.09 3.87
C GLY A 216 4.81 0.42 3.78
N THR A 217 3.86 1.23 4.26
CA THR A 217 4.00 2.69 4.33
C THR A 217 5.28 3.14 5.03
N VAL A 218 5.56 2.63 6.24
CA VAL A 218 6.77 3.02 6.99
C VAL A 218 8.03 2.35 6.44
N THR A 219 7.92 1.16 5.84
CA THR A 219 9.03 0.47 5.18
C THR A 219 9.57 1.29 4.00
N ILE A 220 8.70 1.79 3.13
CA ILE A 220 9.13 2.62 2.00
C ILE A 220 9.58 4.02 2.44
N LEU A 221 9.03 4.55 3.54
CA LEU A 221 9.49 5.81 4.14
C LEU A 221 10.92 5.68 4.68
N GLU A 222 11.23 4.55 5.32
CA GLU A 222 12.58 4.28 5.83
C GLU A 222 13.58 4.06 4.69
N ALA A 223 13.19 3.31 3.64
CA ALA A 223 14.01 3.19 2.44
C ALA A 223 14.26 4.56 1.78
N PHE A 224 13.24 5.42 1.70
CA PHE A 224 13.37 6.80 1.21
C PHE A 224 14.36 7.61 2.06
N ARG A 225 14.22 7.58 3.39
CA ARG A 225 15.11 8.30 4.32
C ARG A 225 16.58 7.92 4.12
N VAL A 226 16.87 6.63 3.97
CA VAL A 226 18.23 6.15 3.77
C VAL A 226 18.73 6.43 2.35
N LEU A 227 17.88 6.32 1.34
CA LEU A 227 18.24 6.63 -0.05
C LEU A 227 18.72 8.08 -0.20
N LEU A 228 18.11 9.02 0.52
CA LEU A 228 18.52 10.43 0.55
C LEU A 228 19.85 10.69 1.28
N GLN A 229 20.48 9.67 1.88
CA GLN A 229 21.83 9.81 2.43
C GLN A 229 22.91 9.61 1.36
N SER A 230 22.54 9.13 0.17
CA SER A 230 23.46 9.07 -0.97
C SER A 230 23.63 10.46 -1.58
N GLU A 231 24.86 10.97 -1.57
CA GLU A 231 25.18 12.25 -2.21
C GLU A 231 24.88 12.24 -3.71
N ASP A 232 25.12 11.12 -4.40
CA ASP A 232 24.85 11.02 -5.83
C ASP A 232 23.35 11.04 -6.14
N ILE A 233 22.52 10.48 -5.26
CA ILE A 233 21.07 10.56 -5.37
C ILE A 233 20.62 12.02 -5.19
N VAL A 234 21.00 12.65 -4.06
CA VAL A 234 20.55 14.02 -3.74
C VAL A 234 21.05 15.05 -4.75
N LYS A 235 22.23 14.86 -5.34
CA LYS A 235 22.80 15.74 -6.38
C LYS A 235 22.26 15.45 -7.79
N GLY A 236 21.38 14.46 -7.98
CA GLY A 236 20.84 14.10 -9.30
C GLY A 236 21.86 13.44 -10.23
N ASN A 237 22.88 12.78 -9.69
CA ASN A 237 23.93 12.09 -10.47
C ASN A 237 23.51 10.70 -10.98
N HIS A 238 22.23 10.33 -10.83
CA HIS A 238 21.64 9.08 -11.29
C HIS A 238 20.84 9.26 -12.61
N GLU A 239 20.57 8.17 -13.32
CA GLU A 239 19.98 8.22 -14.67
C GLU A 239 18.46 8.41 -14.63
N ASN A 240 17.77 7.68 -13.75
CA ASN A 240 16.31 7.60 -13.75
C ASN A 240 15.72 8.35 -12.57
N THR A 241 14.60 9.01 -12.81
CA THR A 241 13.78 9.60 -11.75
C THR A 241 13.26 8.50 -10.84
N ILE A 242 13.27 8.72 -9.52
CA ILE A 242 12.71 7.80 -8.53
C ILE A 242 11.50 8.48 -7.90
N GLU A 243 10.39 7.77 -7.81
CA GLU A 243 9.20 8.23 -7.12
C GLU A 243 8.80 7.26 -6.01
N PHE A 244 8.51 7.81 -4.83
CA PHE A 244 7.89 7.08 -3.72
C PHE A 244 6.43 7.53 -3.61
N HIS A 245 5.52 6.57 -3.69
CA HIS A 245 4.08 6.79 -3.70
C HIS A 245 3.45 6.22 -2.43
N TRP A 246 2.58 7.01 -1.79
CA TRP A 246 1.68 6.54 -0.74
C TRP A 246 0.25 6.71 -1.22
N TYR A 247 -0.38 5.62 -1.65
CA TYR A 247 -1.69 5.63 -2.30
C TYR A 247 -2.81 5.78 -1.28
N SER A 248 -3.74 6.71 -1.52
CA SER A 248 -5.01 6.74 -0.78
C SER A 248 -6.01 5.76 -1.39
N ALA A 249 -6.93 5.24 -0.58
CA ALA A 249 -8.11 4.53 -1.05
C ALA A 249 -7.83 3.24 -1.86
N GLU A 250 -6.80 2.47 -1.48
CA GLU A 250 -6.61 1.08 -1.95
C GLU A 250 -7.87 0.28 -1.61
N GLU A 251 -8.33 0.42 -0.36
CA GLU A 251 -9.39 -0.38 0.24
C GLU A 251 -10.75 -0.15 -0.43
N GLY A 252 -10.89 1.03 -1.04
CA GLY A 252 -12.04 1.44 -1.84
C GLY A 252 -12.13 0.77 -3.22
N GLY A 253 -11.12 0.00 -3.61
CA GLY A 253 -10.98 -0.64 -4.92
C GLY A 253 -9.91 0.02 -5.78
N LEU A 254 -8.71 0.24 -5.23
CA LEU A 254 -7.53 0.78 -5.90
C LEU A 254 -7.71 2.20 -6.47
N LEU A 255 -8.49 3.05 -5.79
CA LEU A 255 -8.95 4.32 -6.35
C LEU A 255 -7.80 5.33 -6.55
N GLY A 256 -6.90 5.47 -5.57
CA GLY A 256 -5.81 6.44 -5.64
C GLY A 256 -4.74 6.08 -6.66
N SER A 257 -4.31 4.82 -6.69
CA SER A 257 -3.33 4.35 -7.69
C SER A 257 -3.90 4.39 -9.11
N GLN A 258 -5.17 4.04 -9.32
CA GLN A 258 -5.82 4.17 -10.63
C GLN A 258 -5.83 5.62 -11.14
N ALA A 259 -6.12 6.60 -10.28
CA ALA A 259 -6.13 8.00 -10.67
C ALA A 259 -4.73 8.51 -11.07
N ILE A 260 -3.70 8.11 -10.32
CA ILE A 260 -2.30 8.44 -10.63
C ILE A 260 -1.89 7.80 -11.96
N PHE A 261 -2.05 6.49 -12.12
CA PHE A 261 -1.62 5.80 -13.33
C PHE A 261 -2.44 6.17 -14.57
N THR A 262 -3.71 6.54 -14.41
CA THR A 262 -4.52 7.16 -15.49
C THR A 262 -3.93 8.50 -15.92
N THR A 263 -3.50 9.33 -14.95
CA THR A 263 -2.85 10.62 -15.24
C THR A 263 -1.51 10.39 -15.94
N TYR A 264 -0.74 9.40 -15.49
CA TYR A 264 0.57 9.05 -16.08
C TYR A 264 0.43 8.50 -17.50
N GLU A 265 -0.54 7.63 -17.73
CA GLU A 265 -0.87 7.10 -19.06
C GLU A 265 -1.25 8.23 -20.02
N LYS A 266 -2.15 9.14 -19.61
CA LYS A 266 -2.56 10.30 -20.41
C LYS A 266 -1.40 11.25 -20.71
N ALA A 267 -0.45 11.38 -19.79
CA ALA A 267 0.76 12.18 -19.95
C ALA A 267 1.90 11.42 -20.66
N GLN A 268 1.68 10.15 -21.06
CA GLN A 268 2.68 9.27 -21.67
C GLN A 268 3.98 9.19 -20.86
N ARG A 269 3.87 9.12 -19.53
CA ARG A 269 5.02 8.94 -18.62
C ARG A 269 5.75 7.63 -18.95
N ASP A 270 7.08 7.67 -18.97
CA ASP A 270 7.94 6.50 -19.17
C ASP A 270 8.26 5.83 -17.83
N ILE A 271 7.33 5.00 -17.35
CA ILE A 271 7.51 4.24 -16.10
C ILE A 271 8.20 2.92 -16.46
N LYS A 272 9.43 2.73 -15.96
CA LYS A 272 10.26 1.55 -16.23
C LYS A 272 9.98 0.41 -15.26
N ALA A 273 9.63 0.72 -14.02
CA ALA A 273 9.32 -0.26 -13.00
C ALA A 273 8.43 0.35 -11.93
N MET A 274 7.55 -0.45 -11.36
CA MET A 274 6.80 -0.16 -10.14
C MET A 274 6.94 -1.33 -9.17
N LEU A 275 7.39 -1.07 -7.95
CA LEU A 275 7.42 -2.04 -6.86
C LEU A 275 6.37 -1.67 -5.81
N GLN A 276 5.43 -2.56 -5.54
CA GLN A 276 4.53 -2.46 -4.40
C GLN A 276 5.11 -3.18 -3.18
N GLN A 277 5.01 -2.52 -2.03
CA GLN A 277 5.16 -3.09 -0.69
C GLN A 277 3.80 -2.95 0.00
N ASP A 278 3.17 -4.06 0.33
CA ASP A 278 1.87 -4.09 1.00
C ASP A 278 1.84 -5.32 1.90
N MET A 279 1.71 -5.06 3.22
CA MET A 279 1.96 -5.99 4.32
C MET A 279 3.40 -6.52 4.33
N THR A 280 4.19 -6.07 5.30
CA THR A 280 5.64 -6.32 5.38
C THR A 280 6.08 -6.81 6.76
N GLY A 281 5.14 -7.06 7.69
CA GLY A 281 5.42 -7.21 9.10
C GLY A 281 5.12 -8.57 9.70
N TYR A 282 4.19 -9.36 9.17
CA TYR A 282 3.66 -10.52 9.87
C TYR A 282 4.27 -11.85 9.40
N VAL A 283 4.97 -12.52 10.33
CA VAL A 283 5.63 -13.82 10.10
C VAL A 283 4.97 -14.97 10.87
N THR A 284 4.04 -14.67 11.77
CA THR A 284 3.59 -15.59 12.81
C THR A 284 2.96 -16.86 12.24
N ARG A 285 2.06 -16.75 11.25
CA ARG A 285 1.41 -17.93 10.65
C ARG A 285 2.37 -18.78 9.83
N THR A 286 3.32 -18.16 9.13
CA THR A 286 4.40 -18.86 8.42
C THR A 286 5.21 -19.74 9.37
N LEU A 287 5.63 -19.17 10.51
CA LEU A 287 6.38 -19.91 11.52
C LEU A 287 5.54 -20.98 12.22
N GLN A 288 4.27 -20.70 12.53
CA GLN A 288 3.35 -21.68 13.13
C GLN A 288 3.05 -22.85 12.17
N ALA A 289 3.07 -22.63 10.87
CA ALA A 289 2.97 -23.67 9.84
C ALA A 289 4.25 -24.50 9.68
N GLY A 290 5.30 -24.25 10.48
CA GLY A 290 6.59 -24.93 10.41
C GLY A 290 7.38 -24.60 9.14
N LYS A 291 7.07 -23.46 8.50
CA LYS A 291 7.80 -22.96 7.33
C LYS A 291 8.94 -22.05 7.77
N VAL A 292 9.91 -21.89 6.88
CA VAL A 292 11.01 -20.94 7.06
C VAL A 292 10.47 -19.54 6.79
N GLU A 293 10.90 -18.57 7.59
CA GLU A 293 10.65 -17.17 7.32
C GLU A 293 11.12 -16.81 5.90
N SER A 294 10.24 -16.19 5.13
CA SER A 294 10.50 -15.83 3.74
C SER A 294 9.57 -14.71 3.32
N VAL A 295 10.05 -13.83 2.43
CA VAL A 295 9.17 -12.86 1.76
C VAL A 295 8.33 -13.55 0.71
N GLY A 296 7.08 -13.12 0.52
CA GLY A 296 6.24 -13.52 -0.60
C GLY A 296 6.52 -12.68 -1.84
N VAL A 297 6.73 -13.33 -2.99
CA VAL A 297 6.84 -12.67 -4.29
C VAL A 297 5.63 -13.04 -5.12
N ILE A 298 4.79 -12.05 -5.46
CA ILE A 298 3.61 -12.28 -6.28
C ILE A 298 4.02 -12.53 -7.72
N VAL A 299 3.42 -13.56 -8.34
CA VAL A 299 3.74 -13.97 -9.73
C VAL A 299 2.55 -13.89 -10.70
N ASP A 300 1.38 -13.44 -10.23
CA ASP A 300 0.21 -13.18 -11.06
C ASP A 300 -0.10 -11.68 -11.15
N PHE A 301 -0.54 -11.21 -12.34
CA PHE A 301 -0.83 -9.80 -12.63
C PHE A 301 0.36 -8.82 -12.45
N VAL A 302 1.57 -9.32 -12.63
CA VAL A 302 2.85 -8.59 -12.55
C VAL A 302 3.69 -8.80 -13.82
N ASP A 303 4.74 -8.00 -14.01
CA ASP A 303 5.75 -8.20 -15.05
C ASP A 303 6.77 -9.27 -14.61
N ALA A 304 6.95 -10.30 -15.43
CA ALA A 304 7.81 -11.44 -15.10
C ALA A 304 9.30 -11.07 -14.99
N HIS A 305 9.78 -10.17 -15.85
CA HIS A 305 11.20 -9.78 -15.87
C HIS A 305 11.57 -8.92 -14.67
N LEU A 306 10.69 -7.98 -14.30
CA LEU A 306 10.82 -7.18 -13.09
C LEU A 306 10.74 -8.06 -11.84
N THR A 307 9.79 -9.00 -11.82
CA THR A 307 9.62 -9.96 -10.71
C THR A 307 10.87 -10.81 -10.52
N ASP A 308 11.49 -11.30 -11.60
CA ASP A 308 12.75 -12.04 -11.53
C ASP A 308 13.94 -11.17 -11.12
N PHE A 309 13.93 -9.89 -11.46
CA PHE A 309 14.95 -8.94 -11.01
C PHE A 309 14.89 -8.72 -9.49
N ILE A 310 13.70 -8.56 -8.93
CA ILE A 310 13.49 -8.28 -7.49
C ILE A 310 13.96 -9.44 -6.60
N LYS A 311 13.74 -10.69 -7.01
CA LYS A 311 14.17 -11.90 -6.27
C LYS A 311 15.66 -11.92 -5.91
N LYS A 312 16.49 -11.14 -6.62
CA LYS A 312 17.95 -11.06 -6.43
C LYS A 312 18.36 -10.17 -5.24
N TYR A 313 17.42 -9.44 -4.64
CA TYR A 313 17.66 -8.50 -3.53
C TYR A 313 17.09 -9.00 -2.19
N CYS A 314 16.61 -10.24 -2.13
CA CYS A 314 16.15 -10.84 -0.89
C CYS A 314 17.35 -11.42 -0.11
N ASP A 315 17.58 -10.91 1.10
CA ASP A 315 18.59 -11.46 2.02
C ASP A 315 18.09 -12.71 2.76
N ILE A 316 16.79 -12.77 3.03
CA ILE A 316 16.09 -13.99 3.46
C ILE A 316 15.51 -14.72 2.24
N PRO A 317 15.15 -16.01 2.34
CA PRO A 317 14.50 -16.72 1.26
C PRO A 317 13.22 -16.00 0.78
N PHE A 318 12.84 -16.23 -0.46
CA PHE A 318 11.53 -15.85 -0.96
C PHE A 318 10.69 -17.08 -1.30
N VAL A 319 9.37 -16.90 -1.32
CA VAL A 319 8.41 -17.88 -1.82
C VAL A 319 7.56 -17.23 -2.90
N GLU A 320 7.49 -17.86 -4.06
CA GLU A 320 6.55 -17.43 -5.10
C GLU A 320 5.12 -17.77 -4.66
N THR A 321 4.24 -16.78 -4.73
CA THR A 321 2.85 -16.93 -4.32
C THR A 321 1.92 -16.16 -5.25
N LYS A 322 0.62 -16.36 -5.09
CA LYS A 322 -0.39 -15.72 -5.90
C LYS A 322 -1.39 -15.04 -5.01
N CYS A 323 -1.76 -13.84 -5.38
CA CYS A 323 -2.79 -13.12 -4.65
C CYS A 323 -4.04 -12.88 -5.48
N GLY A 324 -4.04 -13.10 -6.79
CA GLY A 324 -5.25 -12.98 -7.62
C GLY A 324 -5.51 -11.56 -8.12
N TYR A 325 -6.68 -11.36 -8.71
CA TYR A 325 -7.01 -10.12 -9.41
C TYR A 325 -7.29 -8.94 -8.47
N ALA A 326 -6.86 -7.74 -8.89
CA ALA A 326 -7.03 -6.48 -8.15
C ALA A 326 -6.54 -6.59 -6.70
N CYS A 327 -5.33 -7.13 -6.55
CA CYS A 327 -4.81 -7.55 -5.27
C CYS A 327 -4.31 -6.39 -4.40
N SER A 328 -3.61 -5.42 -5.01
CA SER A 328 -3.08 -4.19 -4.42
C SER A 328 -2.69 -3.22 -5.56
N ASP A 329 -2.07 -2.08 -5.26
CA ASP A 329 -1.86 -0.97 -6.22
C ASP A 329 -0.95 -1.29 -7.42
N HIS A 330 -0.08 -2.31 -7.33
CA HIS A 330 0.68 -2.82 -8.48
C HIS A 330 -0.25 -3.16 -9.66
N ALA A 331 -1.47 -3.62 -9.37
CA ALA A 331 -2.43 -3.99 -10.38
C ALA A 331 -2.87 -2.76 -11.21
N SER A 332 -2.92 -1.55 -10.62
CA SER A 332 -3.20 -0.30 -11.35
C SER A 332 -2.09 0.02 -12.35
N ALA A 333 -0.82 -0.15 -11.97
CA ALA A 333 0.33 0.02 -12.86
C ALA A 333 0.32 -1.03 -13.99
N SER A 334 0.11 -2.31 -13.66
CA SER A 334 -0.03 -3.40 -14.65
C SER A 334 -1.18 -3.13 -15.63
N LYS A 335 -2.34 -2.68 -15.12
CA LYS A 335 -3.51 -2.35 -15.95
C LYS A 335 -3.21 -1.18 -16.88
N ALA A 336 -2.43 -0.20 -16.43
CA ALA A 336 -1.92 0.89 -17.26
C ALA A 336 -0.87 0.44 -18.29
N GLY A 337 -0.42 -0.82 -18.27
CA GLY A 337 0.61 -1.35 -19.16
C GLY A 337 2.05 -1.06 -18.72
N TYR A 338 2.27 -0.63 -17.48
CA TYR A 338 3.61 -0.42 -16.92
C TYR A 338 4.12 -1.70 -16.22
N PRO A 339 5.43 -2.02 -16.30
CA PRO A 339 5.99 -3.14 -15.55
C PRO A 339 5.82 -2.91 -14.05
N SER A 340 5.13 -3.83 -13.39
CA SER A 340 4.93 -3.80 -11.94
C SER A 340 5.31 -5.12 -11.30
N ALA A 341 5.67 -5.08 -10.03
CA ALA A 341 5.91 -6.25 -9.20
C ALA A 341 5.45 -5.97 -7.77
N PHE A 342 5.21 -7.04 -7.02
CA PHE A 342 4.67 -6.95 -5.68
C PHE A 342 5.35 -7.95 -4.76
N VAL A 343 5.89 -7.43 -3.66
CA VAL A 343 6.46 -8.21 -2.56
C VAL A 343 5.58 -8.00 -1.32
N ILE A 344 5.18 -9.12 -0.71
CA ILE A 344 4.35 -9.22 0.48
C ILE A 344 5.12 -9.99 1.56
N GLU A 345 4.73 -9.90 2.81
CA GLU A 345 5.40 -10.52 3.97
C GLU A 345 5.65 -12.03 3.87
N SER A 346 4.80 -12.79 3.16
CA SER A 346 4.91 -14.26 3.13
C SER A 346 4.08 -14.88 2.00
N ALA A 347 4.04 -16.21 1.92
CA ALA A 347 3.08 -16.87 1.04
C ALA A 347 1.65 -16.46 1.42
N PHE A 348 0.82 -16.13 0.42
CA PHE A 348 -0.49 -15.50 0.63
C PHE A 348 -1.45 -16.29 1.55
N GLU A 349 -1.29 -17.61 1.65
CA GLU A 349 -2.08 -18.45 2.57
C GLU A 349 -1.75 -18.24 4.07
N TYR A 350 -0.59 -17.65 4.37
CA TYR A 350 -0.10 -17.33 5.71
C TYR A 350 -0.15 -15.84 6.05
N SER A 351 -0.70 -14.99 5.17
CA SER A 351 -0.89 -13.57 5.44
C SER A 351 -1.65 -13.33 6.75
N ASP A 352 -1.41 -12.16 7.34
CA ASP A 352 -2.03 -11.77 8.59
C ASP A 352 -3.57 -11.92 8.55
N ASN A 353 -4.09 -12.64 9.54
CA ASN A 353 -5.52 -12.89 9.71
C ASN A 353 -6.21 -11.84 10.60
N HIS A 354 -5.47 -10.82 11.06
CA HIS A 354 -6.01 -9.69 11.81
C HIS A 354 -6.37 -8.49 10.92
N ILE A 355 -5.92 -8.46 9.65
CA ILE A 355 -6.14 -7.35 8.70
C ILE A 355 -7.60 -6.94 8.58
N HIS A 356 -7.80 -5.69 8.17
CA HIS A 356 -9.11 -5.05 8.02
C HIS A 356 -10.01 -5.09 9.28
N SER A 357 -9.40 -5.13 10.47
CA SER A 357 -10.10 -5.22 11.76
C SER A 357 -9.48 -4.32 12.82
N THR A 358 -10.07 -4.31 14.02
CA THR A 358 -9.49 -3.60 15.17
C THR A 358 -8.26 -4.29 15.77
N ASP A 359 -8.00 -5.56 15.41
CA ASP A 359 -6.88 -6.34 15.98
C ASP A 359 -5.66 -6.36 15.04
N ASP A 360 -5.70 -5.71 13.88
CA ASP A 360 -4.48 -5.43 13.11
C ASP A 360 -3.61 -4.44 13.90
N LEU A 361 -2.60 -4.96 14.61
CA LEU A 361 -1.87 -4.25 15.66
C LEU A 361 -0.36 -4.53 15.59
N ILE A 362 0.43 -3.50 15.91
CA ILE A 362 1.91 -3.52 15.92
C ILE A 362 2.48 -4.71 16.70
N LYS A 363 1.83 -5.14 17.79
CA LYS A 363 2.28 -6.23 18.65
C LYS A 363 2.46 -7.58 17.92
N TYR A 364 1.87 -7.73 16.73
CA TYR A 364 1.97 -8.94 15.92
C TYR A 364 3.09 -8.89 14.86
N LEU A 365 3.70 -7.72 14.66
CA LEU A 365 4.68 -7.49 13.60
C LEU A 365 6.10 -7.81 14.07
N SER A 366 6.93 -8.21 13.10
CA SER A 366 8.36 -8.39 13.22
C SER A 366 9.08 -7.27 12.49
N PHE A 367 9.65 -6.31 13.22
CA PHE A 367 10.46 -5.24 12.62
C PHE A 367 11.77 -5.76 12.03
N ASP A 368 12.26 -6.94 12.45
CA ASP A 368 13.36 -7.62 11.77
C ASP A 368 12.95 -8.10 10.36
N HIS A 369 11.69 -8.51 10.20
CA HIS A 369 11.13 -8.88 8.90
C HIS A 369 10.90 -7.66 8.01
N MET A 370 10.29 -6.60 8.55
CA MET A 370 10.12 -5.32 7.84
C MET A 370 11.47 -4.74 7.37
N LEU A 371 12.54 -4.92 8.17
CA LEU A 371 13.88 -4.52 7.77
C LEU A 371 14.37 -5.26 6.51
N GLN A 372 13.96 -6.51 6.28
CA GLN A 372 14.28 -7.22 5.03
C GLN A 372 13.58 -6.58 3.82
N HIS A 373 12.32 -6.18 3.98
CA HIS A 373 11.59 -5.44 2.95
C HIS A 373 12.23 -4.07 2.68
N ALA A 374 12.65 -3.35 3.72
CA ALA A 374 13.32 -2.05 3.58
C ALA A 374 14.67 -2.20 2.84
N ARG A 375 15.44 -3.25 3.14
CA ARG A 375 16.69 -3.59 2.45
C ARG A 375 16.47 -3.87 0.97
N LEU A 376 15.47 -4.70 0.65
CA LEU A 376 15.09 -5.02 -0.72
C LEU A 376 14.66 -3.74 -1.48
N THR A 377 13.78 -2.94 -0.89
CA THR A 377 13.27 -1.69 -1.49
C THR A 377 14.39 -0.67 -1.74
N LEU A 378 15.30 -0.48 -0.78
CA LEU A 378 16.43 0.43 -0.94
C LEU A 378 17.38 -0.04 -2.04
N ALA A 379 17.74 -1.33 -2.04
CA ALA A 379 18.63 -1.89 -3.05
C ALA A 379 18.02 -1.83 -4.46
N PHE A 380 16.73 -2.15 -4.57
CA PHE A 380 15.94 -2.03 -5.80
C PHE A 380 15.94 -0.59 -6.33
N GLY A 381 15.57 0.37 -5.48
CA GLY A 381 15.50 1.79 -5.84
C GLY A 381 16.86 2.34 -6.27
N TYR A 382 17.92 2.01 -5.53
CA TYR A 382 19.27 2.46 -5.85
C TYR A 382 19.78 1.87 -7.18
N GLU A 383 19.67 0.56 -7.39
CA GLU A 383 20.16 -0.08 -8.63
C GLU A 383 19.43 0.45 -9.86
N LEU A 384 18.11 0.60 -9.78
CA LEU A 384 17.36 1.13 -10.90
C LEU A 384 17.52 2.64 -11.06
N ALA A 385 17.90 3.41 -10.04
CA ALA A 385 18.25 4.82 -10.21
C ALA A 385 19.40 5.01 -11.20
N PHE A 386 20.42 4.16 -11.13
CA PHE A 386 21.64 4.25 -11.94
C PHE A 386 21.61 3.37 -13.21
N THR A 387 20.53 2.61 -13.43
CA THR A 387 20.42 1.73 -14.60
C THR A 387 20.22 2.53 -15.89
N ASP A 388 21.13 2.36 -16.86
CA ASP A 388 20.93 2.92 -18.21
C ASP A 388 20.03 1.99 -19.04
N PHE A 389 18.70 2.16 -18.90
CA PHE A 389 17.70 1.36 -19.61
C PHE A 389 17.84 1.48 -21.14
N ALA A 390 18.10 2.68 -21.66
CA ALA A 390 18.26 2.92 -23.09
C ALA A 390 19.44 2.14 -23.67
N LYS A 391 20.52 1.97 -22.89
CA LYS A 391 21.64 1.13 -23.27
C LYS A 391 21.29 -0.35 -23.21
N LEU A 392 20.61 -0.81 -22.15
CA LEU A 392 20.19 -2.22 -22.03
C LEU A 392 19.29 -2.66 -23.19
N GLU A 393 18.26 -1.86 -23.51
CA GLU A 393 17.33 -2.12 -24.61
C GLU A 393 18.08 -2.24 -25.96
N LYS A 394 19.08 -1.37 -26.23
CA LYS A 394 19.90 -1.45 -27.45
C LYS A 394 20.82 -2.68 -27.54
N TYR A 395 21.19 -3.29 -26.42
CA TYR A 395 21.97 -4.54 -26.46
C TYR A 395 21.07 -5.74 -26.76
N GLU A 396 19.86 -5.77 -26.20
CA GLU A 396 18.88 -6.83 -26.43
C GLU A 396 18.44 -6.88 -27.91
N ASP A 397 18.12 -5.72 -28.50
CA ASP A 397 17.74 -5.64 -29.92
C ASP A 397 18.83 -6.21 -30.85
N ARG A 398 20.11 -5.99 -30.52
CA ARG A 398 21.25 -6.50 -31.30
C ARG A 398 21.50 -8.00 -31.15
N GLU A 399 21.13 -8.60 -30.01
CA GLU A 399 21.23 -10.06 -29.83
C GLU A 399 20.08 -10.80 -30.53
N GLN A 400 18.94 -10.14 -30.78
CA GLN A 400 17.83 -10.73 -31.55
C GLN A 400 18.04 -10.69 -33.07
N ASP A 401 18.90 -9.78 -33.55
CA ASP A 401 19.25 -9.63 -34.98
C ASP A 401 20.39 -10.57 -35.46
N LEU A 402 21.01 -11.32 -34.54
CA LEU A 402 22.10 -12.29 -34.79
C LEU A 402 21.61 -13.73 -34.65
#